data_AF-A0AAD3YCD0-F1
#
_entry.id   AF-A0AAD3YCD0-F1
#
_cell.length_a   1.000
_cell.length_b   1.000
_cell.length_c   1.000
_cell.angle_alpha   90.00
_cell.angle_beta   90.00
_cell.angle_gamma   90.00
#
_symmetry.space_group_name_H-M   'P 1'
#
loop_
_entity.id
_entity.type
_entity.pdbx_description
1 polymer ?
#
loop_
_entity_poly.entity_id
_entity_poly.type
_entity_poly.pdbx_seq_one_letter_code
_entity_poly.pdbx_strand_id
1 'polypeptide(L)'
;MEVEAKARSPPPARETGNSPEKRPAEEPERPTKRTRTREDQARGRRMFGNILGTLRKFQDEDKSSKRTEAAKRREETSARIAEKLRSEANAHQELGDAERELRTLRIQVDNAGYVLGHREIAMRARHRTLQAASKYLFTASTPGAHDGTLFPTSPAPIAQRRSGPTPSLYFLPKELLPHQEEELKKRQESITHTIEEETDALERDQRAAKTKAEESDQRIIELEEKVRRLRATKDARRDRERERSPSPRARRSSGRERENLRSRSRSRSRSPSSHSYSAAPPLDDEMQVEY
;
A
#
# COMPACT_ATOMS: atom_id res chain seq x y z
N MET A 1 -28.56 -3.42 5.23
CA MET A 1 -28.69 -2.22 4.36
C MET A 1 -27.96 -2.54 3.08
N GLU A 2 -28.68 -3.14 2.15
CA GLU A 2 -28.25 -3.33 0.76
C GLU A 2 -28.34 -1.98 0.06
N VAL A 3 -27.31 -1.63 -0.72
CA VAL A 3 -27.43 -0.52 -1.68
C VAL A 3 -27.04 -1.04 -3.05
N GLU A 4 -28.06 -0.96 -3.89
CA GLU A 4 -28.23 -1.52 -5.21
C GLU A 4 -27.55 -0.66 -6.29
N ALA A 5 -27.25 -1.31 -7.41
CA ALA A 5 -26.49 -0.83 -8.56
C ALA A 5 -27.13 0.35 -9.33
N LYS A 6 -26.30 1.15 -10.01
CA LYS A 6 -26.74 1.92 -11.19
C LYS A 6 -25.63 2.02 -12.26
N ALA A 7 -26.02 1.67 -13.48
CA ALA A 7 -25.20 1.47 -14.67
C ALA A 7 -25.11 2.70 -15.60
N ARG A 8 -24.33 2.53 -16.69
CA ARG A 8 -24.19 3.32 -17.96
C ARG A 8 -23.34 4.61 -17.86
N SER A 9 -22.39 4.88 -18.76
CA SER A 9 -22.46 4.79 -20.24
C SER A 9 -21.07 4.73 -20.93
N PRO A 10 -20.95 4.14 -22.15
CA PRO A 10 -19.80 4.36 -23.04
C PRO A 10 -20.14 5.32 -24.22
N PRO A 11 -19.18 6.10 -24.74
CA PRO A 11 -19.31 6.74 -26.06
C PRO A 11 -18.11 6.39 -27.00
N PRO A 12 -18.11 6.77 -28.29
CA PRO A 12 -18.54 5.89 -29.39
C PRO A 12 -17.43 5.60 -30.43
N ALA A 13 -17.74 4.65 -31.30
CA ALA A 13 -16.97 4.29 -32.50
C ALA A 13 -16.71 5.48 -33.44
N ARG A 14 -15.51 5.51 -34.03
CA ARG A 14 -15.22 6.27 -35.26
C ARG A 14 -14.82 5.30 -36.35
N GLU A 15 -15.79 5.05 -37.23
CA GLU A 15 -15.56 4.61 -38.60
C GLU A 15 -15.05 5.80 -39.42
N THR A 16 -13.97 5.61 -40.17
CA THR A 16 -13.75 6.32 -41.43
C THR A 16 -13.16 5.32 -42.41
N GLY A 17 -14.01 4.84 -43.32
CA GLY A 17 -13.56 4.24 -44.56
C GLY A 17 -13.01 5.32 -45.49
N ASN A 18 -12.03 4.95 -46.31
CA ASN A 18 -11.95 5.50 -47.66
C ASN A 18 -11.17 4.55 -48.59
N SER A 19 -11.94 4.09 -49.57
CA SER A 19 -11.69 3.42 -50.85
C SER A 19 -10.27 3.27 -51.41
N PRO A 20 -9.95 2.11 -52.02
CA PRO A 20 -8.84 1.97 -52.96
C PRO A 20 -9.20 2.53 -54.35
N GLU A 21 -8.33 3.41 -54.86
CA GLU A 21 -8.39 4.02 -56.19
C GLU A 21 -8.22 2.93 -57.27
N LYS A 22 -9.26 2.79 -58.11
CA LYS A 22 -9.33 1.91 -59.28
C LYS A 22 -8.83 2.72 -60.48
N ARG A 23 -7.69 2.35 -61.07
CA ARG A 23 -7.26 2.83 -62.40
C ARG A 23 -7.07 1.68 -63.39
N PRO A 24 -7.33 1.93 -64.69
CA PRO A 24 -7.70 0.93 -65.66
C PRO A 24 -6.50 0.31 -66.39
N ALA A 25 -6.81 -0.82 -67.02
CA ALA A 25 -5.93 -1.65 -67.81
C ALA A 25 -5.29 -0.91 -68.99
N GLU A 26 -3.99 -1.11 -69.19
CA GLU A 26 -3.32 -1.00 -70.48
C GLU A 26 -2.92 -2.41 -70.94
N GLU A 27 -3.36 -2.74 -72.16
CA GLU A 27 -3.13 -4.02 -72.83
C GLU A 27 -1.69 -4.15 -73.33
N PRO A 28 -1.04 -5.32 -73.17
CA PRO A 28 0.20 -5.62 -73.90
C PRO A 28 -0.10 -6.17 -75.30
N GLU A 29 0.54 -5.56 -76.30
CA GLU A 29 0.62 -6.03 -77.69
C GLU A 29 1.07 -7.49 -77.79
N ARG A 30 0.40 -8.26 -78.65
CA ARG A 30 0.67 -9.70 -78.85
C ARG A 30 1.67 -9.92 -80.00
N PRO A 31 2.76 -10.69 -79.79
CA PRO A 31 3.58 -11.18 -80.90
C PRO A 31 2.88 -12.31 -81.67
N THR A 32 3.02 -12.27 -82.99
CA THR A 32 2.43 -13.17 -83.99
C THR A 32 2.87 -14.63 -83.77
N LYS A 33 1.89 -15.52 -83.55
CA LYS A 33 2.11 -16.96 -83.37
C LYS A 33 2.00 -17.69 -84.71
N ARG A 34 3.09 -18.37 -85.08
CA ARG A 34 3.10 -19.48 -86.05
C ARG A 34 2.07 -20.54 -85.62
N THR A 35 1.27 -20.99 -86.57
CA THR A 35 0.18 -21.97 -86.45
C THR A 35 0.70 -23.33 -85.95
N ARG A 36 0.67 -23.51 -84.62
CA ARG A 36 0.72 -24.84 -84.00
C ARG A 36 -0.65 -25.48 -84.10
N THR A 37 -0.67 -26.78 -84.41
CA THR A 37 -1.84 -27.64 -84.55
C THR A 37 -2.80 -27.52 -83.34
N ARG A 38 -4.11 -27.64 -83.62
CA ARG A 38 -5.21 -27.39 -82.67
C ARG A 38 -5.15 -28.30 -81.43
N GLU A 39 -4.61 -29.51 -81.58
CA GLU A 39 -4.45 -30.50 -80.51
C GLU A 39 -3.33 -30.13 -79.54
N ASP A 40 -2.21 -29.59 -80.02
CA ASP A 40 -1.11 -29.10 -79.18
C ASP A 40 -1.50 -27.86 -78.37
N GLN A 41 -2.36 -26.99 -78.93
CA GLN A 41 -2.90 -25.85 -78.18
C GLN A 41 -3.87 -26.29 -77.08
N ALA A 42 -4.71 -27.30 -77.33
CA ALA A 42 -5.62 -27.83 -76.34
C ALA A 42 -4.87 -28.54 -75.20
N ARG A 43 -3.85 -29.35 -75.53
CA ARG A 43 -2.98 -30.02 -74.56
C ARG A 43 -2.15 -29.01 -73.77
N GLY A 44 -1.59 -27.99 -74.43
CA GLY A 44 -0.85 -26.90 -73.81
C GLY A 44 -1.71 -26.04 -72.87
N ARG A 45 -2.97 -25.74 -73.24
CA ARG A 45 -3.91 -25.01 -72.36
C ARG A 45 -4.32 -25.83 -71.14
N ARG A 46 -4.51 -27.14 -71.26
CA ARG A 46 -4.81 -28.01 -70.11
C ARG A 46 -3.60 -28.14 -69.18
N MET A 47 -2.40 -28.36 -69.71
CA MET A 47 -1.18 -28.44 -68.88
C MET A 47 -0.85 -27.10 -68.23
N PHE A 48 -0.96 -25.98 -68.98
CA PHE A 48 -0.73 -24.65 -68.44
C PHE A 48 -1.80 -24.26 -67.42
N GLY A 49 -3.07 -24.62 -67.64
CA GLY A 49 -4.15 -24.40 -66.69
C GLY A 49 -3.97 -25.19 -65.38
N ASN A 50 -3.49 -26.45 -65.47
CA ASN A 50 -3.14 -27.23 -64.29
C ASN A 50 -1.98 -26.59 -63.52
N ILE A 51 -0.92 -26.16 -64.23
CA ILE A 51 0.25 -25.50 -63.62
C ILE A 51 -0.14 -24.13 -63.00
N LEU A 52 -1.00 -23.35 -63.65
CA LEU A 52 -1.48 -22.07 -63.11
C LEU A 52 -2.41 -22.28 -61.91
N GLY A 53 -3.22 -23.34 -61.95
CA GLY A 53 -4.08 -23.75 -60.84
C GLY A 53 -3.25 -24.16 -59.61
N THR A 54 -2.18 -24.94 -59.80
CA THR A 54 -1.24 -25.27 -58.72
C THR A 54 -0.47 -24.04 -58.23
N LEU A 55 -0.11 -23.11 -59.13
CA LEU A 55 0.58 -21.87 -58.75
C LEU A 55 -0.32 -20.94 -57.90
N ARG A 56 -1.61 -20.82 -58.25
CA ARG A 56 -2.58 -20.04 -57.46
C ARG A 56 -2.85 -20.70 -56.11
N LYS A 57 -3.02 -22.02 -56.05
CA LYS A 57 -3.16 -22.75 -54.79
C LYS A 57 -1.94 -22.55 -53.89
N PHE A 58 -0.73 -22.65 -54.44
CA PHE A 58 0.50 -22.39 -53.69
C PHE A 58 0.59 -20.95 -53.19
N GLN A 59 0.18 -19.96 -54.00
CA GLN A 59 0.11 -18.56 -53.56
C GLN A 59 -0.93 -18.31 -52.48
N ASP A 60 -2.08 -18.96 -52.54
CA ASP A 60 -3.15 -18.80 -51.56
C ASP A 60 -2.81 -19.51 -50.24
N GLU A 61 -2.21 -20.71 -50.30
CA GLU A 61 -1.66 -21.43 -49.15
C GLU A 61 -0.51 -20.67 -48.49
N ASP A 62 0.40 -20.06 -49.28
CA ASP A 62 1.49 -19.24 -48.77
C ASP A 62 0.95 -17.94 -48.12
N LYS A 63 -0.08 -17.32 -48.70
CA LYS A 63 -0.75 -16.15 -48.09
C LYS A 63 -1.53 -16.50 -46.83
N SER A 64 -2.26 -17.63 -46.82
CA SER A 64 -2.99 -18.07 -45.62
C SER A 64 -2.02 -18.49 -44.53
N SER A 65 -0.95 -19.21 -44.88
CA SER A 65 0.13 -19.57 -43.97
C SER A 65 0.77 -18.31 -43.37
N LYS A 66 1.23 -17.37 -44.20
CA LYS A 66 1.79 -16.08 -43.74
C LYS A 66 0.83 -15.27 -42.86
N ARG A 67 -0.46 -15.25 -43.16
CA ARG A 67 -1.47 -14.57 -42.34
C ARG A 67 -1.65 -15.26 -40.99
N THR A 68 -1.70 -16.59 -40.95
CA THR A 68 -1.80 -17.35 -39.70
C THR A 68 -0.52 -17.25 -38.87
N GLU A 69 0.66 -17.31 -39.49
CA GLU A 69 1.94 -17.12 -38.80
C GLU A 69 2.09 -15.70 -38.26
N ALA A 70 1.72 -14.67 -39.02
CA ALA A 70 1.75 -13.29 -38.54
C ALA A 70 0.77 -13.08 -37.38
N ALA A 71 -0.41 -13.71 -37.41
CA ALA A 71 -1.36 -13.69 -36.31
C ALA A 71 -0.81 -14.39 -35.06
N LYS A 72 -0.23 -15.59 -35.22
CA LYS A 72 0.43 -16.34 -34.13
C LYS A 72 1.56 -15.53 -33.49
N ARG A 73 2.41 -14.88 -34.29
CA ARG A 73 3.48 -14.00 -33.77
C ARG A 73 2.92 -12.83 -32.97
N ARG A 74 1.80 -12.23 -33.41
CA ARG A 74 1.14 -11.15 -32.65
C ARG A 74 0.58 -11.68 -31.33
N GLU A 75 -0.10 -12.82 -31.36
CA GLU A 75 -0.64 -13.48 -30.17
C GLU A 75 0.48 -13.80 -29.17
N GLU A 76 1.55 -14.44 -29.61
CA GLU A 76 2.73 -14.74 -28.79
C GLU A 76 3.34 -13.47 -28.17
N THR A 77 3.50 -12.38 -28.94
CA THR A 77 4.00 -11.12 -28.38
C THR A 77 3.03 -10.51 -27.37
N SER A 78 1.72 -10.56 -27.62
CA SER A 78 0.71 -10.06 -26.70
C SER A 78 0.66 -10.87 -25.40
N ALA A 79 0.81 -12.20 -25.49
CA ALA A 79 0.88 -13.10 -24.36
C ALA A 79 2.10 -12.79 -23.48
N ARG A 80 3.29 -12.62 -24.11
CA ARG A 80 4.51 -12.22 -23.40
C ARG A 80 4.38 -10.86 -22.71
N ILE A 81 3.72 -9.89 -23.34
CA ILE A 81 3.47 -8.57 -22.72
C ILE A 81 2.51 -8.71 -21.53
N ALA A 82 1.41 -9.45 -21.70
CA ALA A 82 0.45 -9.67 -20.63
C ALA A 82 1.07 -10.40 -19.42
N GLU A 83 1.89 -11.42 -19.66
CA GLU A 83 2.63 -12.14 -18.63
C GLU A 83 3.60 -11.22 -17.88
N LYS A 84 4.35 -10.38 -18.60
CA LYS A 84 5.23 -9.38 -17.99
C LYS A 84 4.47 -8.40 -17.11
N LEU A 85 3.38 -7.82 -17.62
CA LEU A 85 2.54 -6.90 -16.85
C LEU A 85 1.98 -7.54 -15.58
N ARG A 86 1.55 -8.81 -15.65
CA ARG A 86 1.09 -9.56 -14.46
C ARG A 86 2.23 -9.75 -13.46
N SER A 87 3.41 -10.18 -13.92
CA SER A 87 4.56 -10.39 -13.03
C SER A 87 5.03 -9.09 -12.35
N GLU A 88 4.95 -7.95 -13.04
CA GLU A 88 5.27 -6.64 -12.48
C GLU A 88 4.20 -6.19 -11.49
N ALA A 89 2.92 -6.32 -11.84
CA ALA A 89 1.81 -6.01 -10.95
C ALA A 89 1.91 -6.82 -9.64
N ASN A 90 2.20 -8.12 -9.73
CA ASN A 90 2.39 -8.99 -8.58
C ASN A 90 3.57 -8.53 -7.71
N ALA A 91 4.74 -8.25 -8.32
CA ALA A 91 5.90 -7.77 -7.58
C ALA A 91 5.65 -6.41 -6.89
N HIS A 92 4.88 -5.52 -7.53
CA HIS A 92 4.46 -4.25 -6.94
C HIS A 92 3.50 -4.44 -5.77
N GLN A 93 2.56 -5.38 -5.89
CA GLN A 93 1.63 -5.71 -4.82
C GLN A 93 2.37 -6.33 -3.62
N GLU A 94 3.24 -7.31 -3.85
CA GLU A 94 4.04 -7.95 -2.80
C GLU A 94 4.91 -6.94 -2.04
N LEU A 95 5.55 -6.02 -2.75
CA LEU A 95 6.32 -4.95 -2.14
C LEU A 95 5.43 -4.01 -1.32
N GLY A 96 4.29 -3.60 -1.87
CA GLY A 96 3.33 -2.73 -1.20
C GLY A 96 2.76 -3.36 0.06
N ASP A 97 2.45 -4.65 0.03
CA ASP A 97 1.90 -5.39 1.17
C ASP A 97 2.96 -5.59 2.26
N ALA A 98 4.20 -5.92 1.89
CA ALA A 98 5.31 -6.02 2.86
C ALA A 98 5.62 -4.66 3.52
N GLU A 99 5.58 -3.55 2.78
CA GLU A 99 5.78 -2.20 3.33
C GLU A 99 4.62 -1.72 4.21
N ARG A 100 3.40 -2.17 3.94
CA ARG A 100 2.24 -1.92 4.80
C ARG A 100 2.38 -2.73 6.09
N GLU A 101 2.67 -4.02 5.98
CA GLU A 101 2.84 -4.91 7.14
C GLU A 101 3.92 -4.38 8.09
N LEU A 102 5.08 -3.99 7.55
CA LEU A 102 6.17 -3.38 8.31
C LEU A 102 5.70 -2.11 9.06
N ARG A 103 4.98 -1.21 8.38
CA ARG A 103 4.43 0.00 9.02
C ARG A 103 3.43 -0.35 10.11
N THR A 104 2.54 -1.32 9.88
CA THR A 104 1.56 -1.73 10.88
C THR A 104 2.21 -2.34 12.12
N LEU A 105 3.25 -3.17 11.95
CA LEU A 105 3.96 -3.77 13.07
C LEU A 105 4.67 -2.72 13.93
N ARG A 106 5.34 -1.74 13.31
CA ARG A 106 5.96 -0.63 14.05
C ARG A 106 4.95 0.15 14.89
N ILE A 107 3.81 0.51 14.30
CA ILE A 107 2.72 1.20 15.01
C ILE A 107 2.20 0.34 16.17
N GLN A 108 2.09 -0.97 15.99
CA GLN A 108 1.64 -1.87 17.05
C GLN A 108 2.63 -1.94 18.22
N VAL A 109 3.94 -2.02 17.93
CA VAL A 109 4.99 -2.00 18.97
C VAL A 109 4.98 -0.67 19.73
N ASP A 110 4.94 0.45 19.01
CA ASP A 110 4.91 1.78 19.61
C ASP A 110 3.66 1.98 20.49
N ASN A 111 2.49 1.57 19.98
CA ASN A 111 1.23 1.67 20.71
C ASN A 111 1.21 0.77 21.97
N ALA A 112 1.75 -0.45 21.88
CA ALA A 112 1.87 -1.33 23.04
C ALA A 112 2.75 -0.71 24.13
N GLY A 113 3.88 -0.10 23.74
CA GLY A 113 4.75 0.64 24.66
C GLY A 113 4.02 1.83 25.31
N TYR A 114 3.30 2.62 24.53
CA TYR A 114 2.52 3.75 25.02
C TYR A 114 1.45 3.33 26.04
N VAL A 115 0.66 2.30 25.74
CA VAL A 115 -0.40 1.80 26.62
C VAL A 115 0.17 1.32 27.96
N LEU A 116 1.29 0.60 27.94
CA LEU A 116 1.95 0.13 29.16
C LEU A 116 2.50 1.28 30.00
N GLY A 117 3.17 2.25 29.37
CA GLY A 117 3.67 3.44 30.08
C GLY A 117 2.54 4.25 30.73
N HIS A 118 1.43 4.44 30.02
CA HIS A 118 0.27 5.13 30.58
C HIS A 118 -0.34 4.37 31.76
N ARG A 119 -0.47 3.04 31.64
CA ARG A 119 -0.93 2.19 32.72
C ARG A 119 -0.02 2.29 33.94
N GLU A 120 1.30 2.27 33.77
CA GLU A 120 2.26 2.39 34.87
C GLU A 120 2.13 3.72 35.61
N ILE A 121 2.00 4.83 34.88
CA ILE A 121 1.81 6.16 35.47
C ILE A 121 0.50 6.22 36.27
N ALA A 122 -0.59 5.72 35.68
CA ALA A 122 -1.90 5.67 36.34
C ALA A 122 -1.87 4.80 37.61
N MET A 123 -1.20 3.65 37.54
CA MET A 123 -1.03 2.74 38.68
C MET A 123 -0.22 3.38 39.81
N ARG A 124 0.93 4.02 39.50
CA ARG A 124 1.72 4.74 40.52
C ARG A 124 0.93 5.87 41.18
N ALA A 125 0.19 6.66 40.39
CA ALA A 125 -0.64 7.72 40.94
C ALA A 125 -1.69 7.14 41.89
N ARG A 126 -2.37 6.06 41.49
CA ARG A 126 -3.35 5.35 42.33
C ARG A 126 -2.72 4.79 43.60
N HIS A 127 -1.60 4.09 43.51
CA HIS A 127 -0.87 3.55 44.68
C HIS A 127 -0.49 4.64 45.67
N ARG A 128 0.03 5.76 45.19
CA ARG A 128 0.35 6.93 46.04
C ARG A 128 -0.89 7.46 46.76
N THR A 129 -2.02 7.56 46.06
CA THR A 129 -3.27 8.02 46.69
C THR A 129 -3.83 7.03 47.71
N LEU A 130 -3.79 5.73 47.41
CA LEU A 130 -4.25 4.67 48.32
C LEU A 130 -3.41 4.62 49.59
N GLN A 131 -2.08 4.65 49.45
CA GLN A 131 -1.17 4.68 50.59
C GLN A 131 -1.38 5.92 51.47
N ALA A 132 -1.59 7.08 50.86
CA ALA A 132 -1.91 8.30 51.60
C ALA A 132 -3.25 8.19 52.34
N ALA A 133 -4.31 7.71 51.66
CA ALA A 133 -5.65 7.57 52.22
C ALA A 133 -5.75 6.49 53.31
N SER A 134 -4.90 5.46 53.26
CA SER A 134 -4.88 4.34 54.23
C SER A 134 -4.66 4.76 55.69
N LYS A 135 -4.09 5.96 55.90
CA LYS A 135 -3.71 6.50 57.22
C LYS A 135 -4.84 7.26 57.92
N TYR A 136 -5.99 7.44 57.26
CA TYR A 136 -7.08 8.26 57.76
C TYR A 136 -8.37 7.46 57.94
N LEU A 137 -9.16 7.80 58.96
CA LEU A 137 -10.56 7.36 59.07
C LEU A 137 -11.41 8.15 58.07
N PHE A 138 -12.56 7.60 57.68
CA PHE A 138 -13.48 8.27 56.75
C PHE A 138 -14.92 8.23 57.26
N THR A 139 -15.73 9.18 56.80
CA THR A 139 -17.13 9.38 57.24
C THR A 139 -18.17 8.67 56.36
N ALA A 140 -17.77 8.06 55.25
CA ALA A 140 -18.69 7.38 54.34
C ALA A 140 -19.38 6.17 55.02
N SER A 141 -20.68 6.32 55.24
CA SER A 141 -21.57 5.36 55.92
C SER A 141 -21.87 4.07 55.12
N THR A 142 -21.30 3.89 53.92
CA THR A 142 -21.58 2.71 53.08
C THR A 142 -20.38 1.77 53.03
N PRO A 143 -20.41 0.63 53.74
CA PRO A 143 -19.42 -0.43 53.57
C PRO A 143 -19.55 -0.98 52.15
N GLY A 144 -18.54 -0.76 51.30
CA GLY A 144 -18.52 -1.21 49.90
C GLY A 144 -18.10 -0.14 48.88
N ALA A 145 -18.02 1.14 49.26
CA ALA A 145 -17.57 2.20 48.35
C ALA A 145 -16.03 2.23 48.11
N HIS A 146 -15.29 1.27 48.67
CA HIS A 146 -13.82 1.24 48.66
C HIS A 146 -13.21 0.22 47.69
N ASP A 147 -14.04 -0.45 46.87
CA ASP A 147 -13.55 -1.33 45.82
C ASP A 147 -12.92 -0.49 44.69
N GLY A 148 -11.69 -0.05 44.92
CA GLY A 148 -10.73 0.38 43.89
C GLY A 148 -10.96 1.73 43.22
N THR A 149 -12.14 2.35 43.34
CA THR A 149 -12.47 3.61 42.66
C THR A 149 -12.46 4.81 43.60
N LEU A 150 -11.31 5.12 44.23
CA LEU A 150 -11.14 6.40 44.92
C LEU A 150 -11.30 7.61 43.97
N PHE A 151 -11.15 7.35 42.67
CA PHE A 151 -11.51 8.27 41.60
C PHE A 151 -12.19 7.47 40.48
N PRO A 152 -13.25 7.99 39.84
CA PRO A 152 -13.81 7.36 38.66
C PRO A 152 -12.73 7.36 37.58
N THR A 153 -12.35 6.17 37.12
CA THR A 153 -11.32 5.91 36.09
C THR A 153 -11.66 6.49 34.71
N SER A 154 -12.82 7.14 34.59
CA SER A 154 -13.32 7.79 33.41
C SER A 154 -13.92 9.14 33.82
N PRO A 155 -13.63 10.24 33.09
CA PRO A 155 -14.41 11.46 33.24
C PRO A 155 -15.85 11.16 32.81
N ALA A 156 -16.68 10.79 33.78
CA ALA A 156 -18.10 10.59 33.53
C ALA A 156 -18.67 11.87 32.89
N PRO A 157 -19.49 11.74 31.82
CA PRO A 157 -20.03 12.89 31.11
C PRO A 157 -20.74 13.81 32.11
N ILE A 158 -20.49 15.12 31.97
CA ILE A 158 -20.92 16.18 32.91
C ILE A 158 -22.43 16.08 33.24
N ALA A 159 -23.24 15.56 32.32
CA ALA A 159 -24.68 15.34 32.49
C ALA A 159 -25.05 14.35 33.63
N GLN A 160 -24.18 13.43 34.04
CA GLN A 160 -24.46 12.44 35.09
C GLN A 160 -24.00 12.85 36.50
N ARG A 161 -23.42 14.05 36.68
CA ARG A 161 -22.82 14.49 37.95
C ARG A 161 -23.81 14.89 39.05
N ARG A 162 -25.12 14.83 38.80
CA ARG A 162 -26.13 15.39 39.73
C ARG A 162 -26.46 14.51 40.96
N SER A 163 -25.98 13.27 41.00
CA SER A 163 -26.18 12.35 42.15
C SER A 163 -24.93 11.51 42.43
N GLY A 164 -23.75 12.15 42.41
CA GLY A 164 -22.52 11.48 42.83
C GLY A 164 -22.52 11.18 44.33
N PRO A 165 -21.83 10.13 44.79
CA PRO A 165 -21.64 9.87 46.22
C PRO A 165 -21.04 11.12 46.88
N THR A 166 -21.55 11.47 48.05
CA THR A 166 -21.02 12.58 48.86
C THR A 166 -19.52 12.39 49.07
N PRO A 167 -18.68 13.42 48.91
CA PRO A 167 -17.24 13.27 49.07
C PRO A 167 -16.93 12.79 50.49
N SER A 168 -16.18 11.67 50.59
CA SER A 168 -15.76 11.11 51.86
C SER A 168 -14.83 12.09 52.58
N LEU A 169 -15.19 12.50 53.80
CA LEU A 169 -14.30 13.30 54.64
C LEU A 169 -13.28 12.37 55.30
N TYR A 170 -11.99 12.58 55.01
CA TYR A 170 -10.88 11.89 55.66
C TYR A 170 -10.42 12.68 56.88
N PHE A 171 -10.31 12.01 58.03
CA PHE A 171 -9.88 12.63 59.28
C PHE A 171 -9.04 11.66 60.10
N LEU A 172 -8.13 12.20 60.90
CA LEU A 172 -7.33 11.42 61.85
C LEU A 172 -7.50 12.06 63.23
N PRO A 173 -8.29 11.45 64.14
CA PRO A 173 -8.40 11.91 65.51
C PRO A 173 -7.04 11.95 66.21
N LYS A 174 -6.88 12.88 67.16
CA LYS A 174 -5.66 13.00 67.97
C LYS A 174 -5.43 11.76 68.85
N GLU A 175 -6.51 11.20 69.38
CA GLU A 175 -6.52 9.97 70.18
C GLU A 175 -7.38 8.95 69.43
N LEU A 176 -6.77 7.81 69.10
CA LEU A 176 -7.46 6.69 68.44
C LEU A 176 -7.96 5.73 69.50
N LEU A 177 -9.17 5.20 69.28
CA LEU A 177 -9.68 4.07 70.06
C LEU A 177 -8.97 2.79 69.58
N PRO A 178 -8.74 1.78 70.44
CA PRO A 178 -8.04 0.56 70.05
C PRO A 178 -8.62 -0.13 68.81
N HIS A 179 -9.96 -0.16 68.69
CA HIS A 179 -10.62 -0.72 67.51
C HIS A 179 -10.32 0.08 66.22
N GLN A 180 -10.13 1.39 66.31
CA GLN A 180 -9.79 2.24 65.16
C GLN A 180 -8.34 1.99 64.71
N GLU A 181 -7.43 1.75 65.66
CA GLU A 181 -6.05 1.38 65.35
C GLU A 181 -6.00 0.03 64.63
N GLU A 182 -6.75 -0.96 65.10
CA GLU A 182 -6.90 -2.26 64.44
C GLU A 182 -7.47 -2.14 63.03
N GLU A 183 -8.52 -1.32 62.85
CA GLU A 183 -9.12 -1.06 61.52
C GLU A 183 -8.15 -0.39 60.55
N LEU A 184 -7.42 0.64 61.01
CA LEU A 184 -6.42 1.33 60.20
C LEU A 184 -5.28 0.38 59.81
N LYS A 185 -4.81 -0.44 60.75
CA LYS A 185 -3.78 -1.44 60.50
C LYS A 185 -4.25 -2.48 59.48
N LYS A 186 -5.45 -3.05 59.67
CA LYS A 186 -6.05 -3.99 58.72
C LYS A 186 -6.21 -3.38 57.33
N ARG A 187 -6.60 -2.10 57.25
CA ARG A 187 -6.72 -1.38 55.97
C ARG A 187 -5.36 -1.17 55.31
N GLN A 188 -4.34 -0.79 56.07
CA GLN A 188 -2.98 -0.64 55.56
C GLN A 188 -2.48 -1.96 54.99
N GLU A 189 -2.63 -3.06 55.72
CA GLU A 189 -2.27 -4.42 55.27
C GLU A 189 -3.03 -4.84 54.01
N SER A 190 -4.34 -4.56 53.94
CA SER A 190 -5.15 -4.85 52.75
C SER A 190 -4.72 -4.02 51.54
N ILE A 191 -4.39 -2.74 51.73
CA ILE A 191 -3.91 -1.86 50.66
C ILE A 191 -2.51 -2.28 50.20
N THR A 192 -1.60 -2.64 51.11
CA THR A 192 -0.26 -3.13 50.72
C THR A 192 -0.37 -4.41 49.91
N HIS A 193 -1.21 -5.36 50.34
CA HIS A 193 -1.48 -6.58 49.58
C HIS A 193 -2.03 -6.27 48.18
N THR A 194 -3.01 -5.37 48.08
CA THR A 194 -3.58 -4.97 46.78
C THR A 194 -2.53 -4.34 45.87
N ILE A 195 -1.65 -3.51 46.42
CA ILE A 195 -0.56 -2.88 45.68
C ILE A 195 0.41 -3.94 45.16
N GLU A 196 0.80 -4.90 46.00
CA GLU A 196 1.69 -6.01 45.64
C GLU A 196 1.10 -6.86 44.50
N GLU A 197 -0.18 -7.24 44.61
CA GLU A 197 -0.88 -8.00 43.56
C GLU A 197 -0.94 -7.24 42.22
N GLU A 198 -1.19 -5.93 42.27
CA GLU A 198 -1.26 -5.08 41.10
C GLU A 198 0.11 -4.83 40.48
N THR A 199 1.16 -4.67 41.30
CA THR A 199 2.54 -4.57 40.81
C THR A 199 2.96 -5.88 40.14
N ASP A 200 2.66 -7.03 40.74
CA ASP A 200 2.93 -8.34 40.17
C ASP A 200 2.19 -8.53 38.84
N ALA A 201 0.93 -8.11 38.75
CA ALA A 201 0.16 -8.16 37.52
C ALA A 201 0.79 -7.27 36.44
N LEU A 202 1.22 -6.06 36.80
CA LEU A 202 1.90 -5.14 35.88
C LEU A 202 3.24 -5.71 35.40
N GLU A 203 4.01 -6.35 36.27
CA GLU A 203 5.25 -7.01 35.89
C GLU A 203 5.01 -8.18 34.91
N ARG A 204 3.98 -9.00 35.14
CA ARG A 204 3.60 -10.08 34.22
C ARG A 204 3.26 -9.51 32.85
N ASP A 205 2.48 -8.44 32.82
CA ASP A 205 2.09 -7.76 31.58
C ASP A 205 3.30 -7.14 30.88
N GLN A 206 4.24 -6.52 31.62
CA GLN A 206 5.49 -6.00 31.06
C GLN A 206 6.36 -7.12 30.47
N ARG A 207 6.49 -8.27 31.14
CA ARG A 207 7.25 -9.42 30.63
C ARG A 207 6.61 -9.96 29.36
N ALA A 208 5.29 -10.16 29.36
CA ALA A 208 4.56 -10.63 28.18
C ALA A 208 4.60 -9.63 27.01
N ALA A 209 4.64 -8.33 27.30
CA ALA A 209 4.80 -7.31 26.28
C ALA A 209 6.23 -7.26 25.72
N LYS A 210 7.26 -7.43 26.56
CA LYS A 210 8.66 -7.50 26.13
C LYS A 210 8.89 -8.68 25.19
N THR A 211 8.40 -9.87 25.53
CA THR A 211 8.54 -11.04 24.65
C THR A 211 7.84 -10.81 23.30
N LYS A 212 6.64 -10.22 23.30
CA LYS A 212 5.92 -9.87 22.07
C LYS A 212 6.61 -8.77 21.26
N ALA A 213 7.23 -7.80 21.93
CA ALA A 213 8.00 -6.75 21.29
C ALA A 213 9.24 -7.35 20.61
N GLU A 214 9.98 -8.23 21.30
CA GLU A 214 11.13 -8.94 20.73
C GLU A 214 10.74 -9.79 19.50
N GLU A 215 9.62 -10.53 19.58
CA GLU A 215 9.06 -11.27 18.44
C GLU A 215 8.68 -10.34 17.27
N SER A 216 8.10 -9.18 17.59
CA SER A 216 7.71 -8.19 16.59
C SER A 216 8.93 -7.52 15.95
N ASP A 217 9.98 -7.22 16.72
CA ASP A 217 11.24 -6.65 16.25
C ASP A 217 11.97 -7.63 15.32
N GLN A 218 12.01 -8.91 15.67
CA GLN A 218 12.52 -9.97 14.79
C GLN A 218 11.75 -9.98 13.46
N ARG A 219 10.41 -9.93 13.52
CA ARG A 219 9.57 -9.89 12.32
C ARG A 219 9.75 -8.62 11.51
N ILE A 220 9.99 -7.47 12.15
CA ILE A 220 10.30 -6.21 11.47
C ILE A 220 11.63 -6.35 10.71
N ILE A 221 12.67 -6.91 11.32
CA ILE A 221 13.97 -7.16 10.67
C ILE A 221 13.78 -8.07 9.45
N GLU A 222 13.05 -9.17 9.60
CA GLU A 222 12.76 -10.09 8.49
C GLU A 222 12.00 -9.42 7.34
N LEU A 223 11.00 -8.59 7.66
CA LEU A 223 10.24 -7.84 6.67
C LEU A 223 11.07 -6.74 6.01
N GLU A 224 11.95 -6.06 6.75
CA GLU A 224 12.90 -5.10 6.21
C GLU A 224 13.84 -5.74 5.21
N GLU A 225 14.38 -6.91 5.54
CA GLU A 225 15.18 -7.68 4.60
C GLU A 225 14.38 -8.10 3.37
N LYS A 226 13.15 -8.56 3.55
CA LYS A 226 12.25 -8.93 2.45
C LYS A 226 11.98 -7.74 1.54
N VAL A 227 11.63 -6.57 2.08
CA VAL A 227 11.43 -5.33 1.33
C VAL A 227 12.71 -4.93 0.61
N ARG A 228 13.87 -5.02 1.26
CA ARG A 228 15.18 -4.75 0.64
C ARG A 228 15.46 -5.68 -0.54
N ARG A 229 15.19 -6.98 -0.40
CA ARG A 229 15.34 -7.99 -1.47
C ARG A 229 14.37 -7.73 -2.63
N LEU A 230 13.10 -7.40 -2.34
CA LEU A 230 12.09 -7.08 -3.36
C LEU A 230 12.43 -5.80 -4.13
N ARG A 231 12.96 -4.78 -3.46
CA ARG A 231 13.46 -3.56 -4.13
C ARG A 231 14.67 -3.86 -5.02
N ALA A 232 15.65 -4.60 -4.51
CA ALA A 232 16.84 -4.96 -5.28
C ALA A 232 16.51 -5.80 -6.53
N THR A 233 15.59 -6.77 -6.41
CA THR A 233 15.15 -7.58 -7.57
C THR A 233 14.39 -6.75 -8.61
N LYS A 234 13.55 -5.83 -8.17
CA LYS A 234 12.85 -4.88 -9.05
C LYS A 234 13.82 -3.97 -9.80
N ASP A 235 14.81 -3.41 -9.10
CA ASP A 235 15.81 -2.53 -9.71
C ASP A 235 16.70 -3.30 -10.70
N ALA A 236 17.16 -4.49 -10.33
CA ALA A 236 17.94 -5.35 -11.24
C ALA A 236 17.15 -5.75 -12.50
N ARG A 237 15.84 -5.99 -12.38
CA ARG A 237 14.97 -6.28 -13.54
C ARG A 237 14.83 -5.07 -14.45
N ARG A 238 14.64 -3.88 -13.87
CA ARG A 238 14.55 -2.61 -14.61
C ARG A 238 15.84 -2.29 -15.36
N ASP A 239 17.00 -2.54 -14.75
CA ASP A 239 18.30 -2.32 -15.39
C ASP A 239 18.53 -3.28 -16.56
N ARG A 240 18.24 -4.59 -16.38
CA ARG A 240 18.29 -5.58 -17.47
C ARG A 240 17.37 -5.22 -18.64
N GLU A 241 16.19 -4.68 -18.36
CA GLU A 241 15.26 -4.23 -19.41
C GLU A 241 15.78 -2.98 -20.14
N ARG A 242 16.44 -2.08 -19.40
CA ARG A 242 17.06 -0.88 -19.95
C ARG A 242 18.24 -1.20 -20.87
N GLU A 243 19.01 -2.24 -20.57
CA GLU A 243 20.11 -2.75 -21.41
C GLU A 243 19.60 -3.48 -22.67
N ARG A 244 18.51 -4.25 -22.55
CA ARG A 244 17.91 -4.95 -23.70
C ARG A 244 17.14 -4.03 -24.65
N SER A 245 16.70 -2.88 -24.16
CA SER A 245 16.04 -1.87 -24.98
C SER A 245 17.10 -1.11 -25.78
N PRO A 246 17.10 -1.16 -27.13
CA PRO A 246 18.04 -0.43 -27.94
C PRO A 246 17.98 1.05 -27.58
N SER A 247 19.11 1.60 -27.12
CA SER A 247 19.24 3.01 -26.75
C SER A 247 18.53 3.91 -27.76
N PRO A 248 17.55 4.74 -27.34
CA PRO A 248 16.87 5.69 -28.22
C PRO A 248 17.83 6.66 -28.93
N ARG A 249 19.08 6.75 -28.45
CA ARG A 249 20.12 7.61 -29.02
C ARG A 249 20.62 7.11 -30.38
N ALA A 250 20.54 5.81 -30.67
CA ALA A 250 20.92 5.25 -31.99
C ALA A 250 19.84 5.49 -33.08
N ARG A 251 18.60 5.84 -32.70
CA ARG A 251 17.53 6.17 -33.64
C ARG A 251 17.43 7.66 -34.00
N ARG A 252 18.19 8.53 -33.31
CA ARG A 252 18.18 9.98 -33.54
C ARG A 252 19.31 10.50 -34.43
N SER A 253 20.30 9.67 -34.79
CA SER A 253 21.41 10.07 -35.67
C SER A 253 21.12 9.92 -37.16
N SER A 254 20.03 9.26 -37.59
CA SER A 254 19.67 9.12 -39.01
C SER A 254 18.52 10.03 -39.48
N GLY A 255 17.89 10.81 -38.58
CA GLY A 255 16.72 11.63 -38.92
C GLY A 255 16.86 13.13 -38.62
N ARG A 256 18.00 13.60 -38.08
CA ARG A 256 18.11 14.96 -37.51
C ARG A 256 18.91 15.96 -38.33
N GLU A 257 19.28 15.64 -39.58
CA GLU A 257 19.88 16.62 -40.50
C GLU A 257 18.84 17.49 -41.23
N ARG A 258 17.54 17.17 -41.19
CA ARG A 258 16.52 17.90 -41.97
C ARG A 258 15.68 18.94 -41.22
N GLU A 259 15.79 19.06 -39.90
CA GLU A 259 14.85 19.90 -39.12
C GLU A 259 15.51 20.99 -38.25
N ASN A 260 16.83 21.19 -38.39
CA ASN A 260 17.58 22.10 -37.51
C ASN A 260 17.70 23.56 -38.02
N LEU A 261 16.88 23.97 -39.00
CA LEU A 261 16.92 25.33 -39.57
C LEU A 261 15.69 26.22 -39.28
N ARG A 262 14.68 25.76 -38.53
CA ARG A 262 13.41 26.53 -38.42
C ARG A 262 12.98 27.06 -37.05
N SER A 263 13.72 26.86 -35.98
CA SER A 263 13.22 27.25 -34.64
C SER A 263 14.25 27.97 -33.78
N ARG A 264 14.95 28.94 -34.36
CA ARG A 264 15.78 29.93 -33.64
C ARG A 264 15.09 31.30 -33.65
N SER A 265 13.94 31.41 -33.01
CA SER A 265 13.36 32.71 -32.63
C SER A 265 12.15 32.50 -31.72
N ARG A 266 12.39 32.56 -30.41
CA ARG A 266 11.58 33.35 -29.47
C ARG A 266 12.11 33.18 -28.04
N SER A 267 12.96 34.13 -27.73
CA SER A 267 13.21 34.74 -26.44
C SER A 267 11.95 34.88 -25.57
N ARG A 268 12.20 34.89 -24.25
CA ARG A 268 11.64 35.77 -23.20
C ARG A 268 10.93 35.08 -22.03
N SER A 269 11.63 35.15 -20.90
CA SER A 269 11.16 35.62 -19.58
C SER A 269 9.94 34.94 -18.95
N ARG A 270 10.19 34.23 -17.84
CA ARG A 270 9.38 34.39 -16.63
C ARG A 270 10.14 33.94 -15.39
N SER A 271 9.90 34.72 -14.36
CA SER A 271 10.62 34.96 -13.11
C SER A 271 10.62 33.78 -12.13
N PRO A 272 11.53 33.79 -11.13
CA PRO A 272 11.45 32.90 -9.99
C PRO A 272 10.30 33.32 -9.07
N SER A 273 9.37 32.41 -8.80
CA SER A 273 8.34 32.59 -7.79
C SER A 273 8.94 32.27 -6.43
N SER A 274 9.15 33.32 -5.66
CA SER A 274 9.22 33.27 -4.21
C SER A 274 7.84 32.89 -3.68
N HIS A 275 7.75 31.77 -2.96
CA HIS A 275 6.66 31.52 -2.03
C HIS A 275 7.21 31.33 -0.63
N SER A 276 6.76 32.28 0.18
CA SER A 276 7.01 32.61 1.56
C SER A 276 6.39 31.61 2.53
N TYR A 277 7.11 31.40 3.64
CA TYR A 277 6.60 31.22 5.01
C TYR A 277 5.43 30.27 5.25
N SER A 278 5.75 29.10 5.79
CA SER A 278 4.97 28.50 6.89
C SER A 278 5.98 28.06 7.95
N ALA A 279 6.21 28.98 8.89
CA ALA A 279 6.93 28.71 10.13
C ALA A 279 5.98 27.94 11.06
N ALA A 280 6.28 26.67 11.31
CA ALA A 280 5.82 26.00 12.51
C ALA A 280 6.84 26.34 13.61
N PRO A 281 6.44 26.91 14.75
CA PRO A 281 7.34 27.07 15.89
C PRO A 281 7.71 25.67 16.42
N PRO A 282 8.99 25.41 16.77
CA PRO A 282 9.35 24.26 17.59
C PRO A 282 8.73 24.44 18.98
N LEU A 283 8.05 23.40 19.45
CA LEU A 283 7.63 23.27 20.84
C LEU A 283 8.87 22.92 21.68
N ASP A 284 9.52 23.95 22.19
CA ASP A 284 10.44 23.84 23.31
C ASP A 284 9.59 23.72 24.60
N ASP A 285 9.47 22.50 25.12
CA ASP A 285 9.01 22.21 26.49
C ASP A 285 10.04 21.29 27.15
N GLU A 286 11.27 21.79 27.30
CA GLU A 286 12.22 21.27 28.28
C GLU A 286 11.81 21.76 29.67
N MET A 287 10.86 21.06 30.31
CA MET A 287 10.71 21.14 31.76
C MET A 287 11.88 20.39 32.41
N GLN A 288 12.90 21.15 32.81
CA GLN A 288 13.89 20.71 33.78
C GLN A 288 13.17 20.33 35.08
N VAL A 289 13.11 19.03 35.35
CA VAL A 289 12.77 18.51 36.67
C VAL A 289 14.10 18.35 37.40
N GLU A 290 14.46 19.36 38.20
CA GLU A 290 15.47 19.20 39.26
C GLU A 290 14.97 18.13 40.24
N TYR A 291 15.82 17.13 40.48
CA TYR A 291 15.75 16.21 41.62
C TYR A 291 16.86 16.57 42.60
#